data_AF-A0A4Z1BW26-F1
#
_entry.id   AF-A0A4Z1BW26-F1
#
_cell.length_a   1.000
_cell.length_b   1.000
_cell.length_c   1.000
_cell.angle_alpha   90.00
_cell.angle_beta   90.00
_cell.angle_gamma   90.00
#
_symmetry.space_group_name_H-M   'P 1'
#
loop_
_entity.id
_entity.type
_entity.pdbx_description
1 polymer ?
#
loop_
_entity_poly.entity_id
_entity_poly.type
_entity_poly.pdbx_seq_one_letter_code
_entity_poly.pdbx_strand_id
1 'polypeptide(L)'
;MIKKDLENMIDTTVNSTDAALLREIVLSPDFRFVNTAPVSAEPRKEAEQVKIHYDSVLRAGFENCGFESTLKKLGASERENIQFIGFKGAGFSAKLYFEEVPEKVIGLSVTRRGSVSPAIDQSGKAL
;
A
#
# COMPACT_ATOMS: atom_id res chain seq x y z
N MET A 1 -4.95 -9.66 -15.10
CA MET A 1 -6.19 -9.59 -14.29
C MET A 1 -5.99 -8.56 -13.18
N ILE A 2 -5.16 -8.86 -12.18
CA ILE A 2 -4.92 -8.03 -10.97
C ILE A 2 -4.61 -6.54 -11.24
N LYS A 3 -3.83 -6.19 -12.28
CA LYS A 3 -3.53 -4.77 -12.60
C LYS A 3 -4.78 -3.97 -12.96
N LYS A 4 -5.66 -4.53 -13.80
CA LYS A 4 -6.90 -3.89 -14.23
C LYS A 4 -7.91 -3.81 -13.09
N ASP A 5 -7.91 -4.82 -12.21
CA ASP A 5 -8.74 -4.83 -11.00
C ASP A 5 -8.27 -3.74 -10.03
N LEU A 6 -6.96 -3.56 -9.87
CA LEU A 6 -6.37 -2.48 -9.09
C LEU A 6 -6.73 -1.09 -9.66
N GLU A 7 -6.65 -0.90 -10.99
CA GLU A 7 -7.09 0.33 -11.66
C GLU A 7 -8.56 0.64 -11.35
N ASN A 8 -9.45 -0.35 -11.44
CA ASN A 8 -10.86 -0.21 -11.12
C ASN A 8 -11.10 0.13 -9.64
N MET A 9 -10.35 -0.48 -8.71
CA MET A 9 -10.44 -0.19 -7.28
C MET A 9 -10.02 1.24 -6.95
N ILE A 10 -8.98 1.74 -7.62
CA ILE A 10 -8.48 3.12 -7.46
C ILE A 10 -9.57 4.11 -7.86
N ASP A 11 -10.21 3.89 -9.01
CA ASP A 11 -11.22 4.78 -9.56
C ASP A 11 -12.50 4.86 -8.73
N THR A 12 -12.78 3.82 -7.93
CA THR A 12 -14.05 3.67 -7.20
C THR A 12 -13.96 4.01 -5.71
N THR A 13 -12.77 3.95 -5.09
CA THR A 13 -12.68 3.87 -3.63
C THR A 13 -11.69 4.83 -2.97
N VAL A 14 -10.87 5.53 -3.76
CA VAL A 14 -9.81 6.42 -3.25
C VAL A 14 -10.17 7.89 -3.47
N ASN A 15 -9.72 8.77 -2.58
CA ASN A 15 -9.86 10.21 -2.81
C ASN A 15 -9.10 10.65 -4.08
N SER A 16 -9.46 11.79 -4.66
CA SER A 16 -8.95 12.23 -5.97
C SER A 16 -7.44 12.43 -6.05
N THR A 17 -6.78 12.79 -4.93
CA THR A 17 -5.34 13.08 -4.91
C THR A 17 -4.53 11.79 -4.89
N ASP A 18 -4.90 10.86 -4.01
CA ASP A 18 -4.25 9.55 -3.91
C ASP A 18 -4.49 8.73 -5.19
N ALA A 19 -5.65 8.89 -5.83
CA ALA A 19 -5.97 8.23 -7.10
C ALA A 19 -5.05 8.66 -8.26
N ALA A 20 -4.64 9.93 -8.33
CA ALA A 20 -3.75 10.42 -9.38
C ALA A 20 -2.34 9.81 -9.26
N LEU A 21 -1.78 9.78 -8.04
CA LEU A 21 -0.48 9.16 -7.78
C LEU A 21 -0.52 7.65 -8.06
N LEU A 22 -1.59 6.98 -7.67
CA LEU A 22 -1.78 5.56 -7.95
C LEU A 22 -1.83 5.26 -9.44
N ARG A 23 -2.52 6.09 -10.23
CA ARG A 23 -2.54 5.98 -11.69
C ARG A 23 -1.14 6.14 -12.28
N GLU A 24 -0.35 7.07 -11.78
CA GLU A 24 1.06 7.24 -12.20
C GLU A 24 1.87 5.96 -11.97
N ILE A 25 1.78 5.37 -10.76
CA ILE A 25 2.50 4.14 -10.40
C ILE A 25 2.07 2.98 -11.29
N VAL A 26 0.76 2.78 -11.44
CA VAL A 26 0.18 1.64 -12.15
C VAL A 26 0.44 1.72 -13.65
N LEU A 27 0.38 2.91 -14.24
CA LEU A 27 0.65 3.11 -15.67
C LEU A 27 2.13 3.12 -16.02
N SER A 28 3.02 3.09 -15.02
CA SER A 28 4.46 3.10 -15.26
C SER A 28 4.95 1.86 -16.02
N PRO A 29 5.91 2.01 -16.97
CA PRO A 29 6.51 0.87 -17.69
C PRO A 29 7.20 -0.14 -16.78
N ASP A 30 7.70 0.28 -15.62
CA ASP A 30 8.37 -0.56 -14.63
C ASP A 30 7.41 -1.11 -13.54
N PHE A 31 6.10 -0.97 -13.76
CA PHE A 31 5.11 -1.45 -12.81
C PHE A 31 5.28 -2.94 -12.50
N ARG A 32 5.29 -3.26 -11.21
CA ARG A 32 5.28 -4.66 -10.75
C ARG A 32 4.65 -4.79 -9.36
N PHE A 33 3.95 -5.89 -9.17
CA PHE A 33 3.54 -6.31 -7.84
C PHE A 33 4.75 -6.79 -7.03
N VAL A 34 4.74 -6.50 -5.74
CA VAL A 34 5.77 -6.99 -4.81
C VAL A 34 5.38 -8.35 -4.24
N ASN A 35 4.08 -8.63 -4.15
CA ASN A 35 3.48 -9.90 -3.78
C ASN A 35 2.57 -10.42 -4.90
N THR A 36 2.51 -11.74 -5.09
CA THR A 36 1.75 -12.37 -6.18
C THR A 36 0.24 -12.41 -5.95
N ALA A 37 -0.21 -12.28 -4.70
CA ALA A 37 -1.60 -12.26 -4.28
C ALA A 37 -1.76 -11.41 -3.01
N PRO A 38 -2.96 -10.87 -2.72
CA PRO A 38 -3.22 -10.14 -1.48
C PRO A 38 -2.78 -10.92 -0.23
N VAL A 39 -2.16 -10.22 0.71
CA VAL A 39 -1.66 -10.80 1.96
C VAL A 39 -2.61 -10.43 3.08
N SER A 40 -3.07 -11.44 3.84
CA SER A 40 -3.88 -11.23 5.03
C SER A 40 -3.02 -10.75 6.19
N ALA A 41 -3.48 -9.75 6.94
CA ALA A 41 -2.81 -9.28 8.13
C ALA A 41 -3.80 -8.83 9.21
N GLU A 42 -3.39 -8.98 10.46
CA GLU A 42 -4.11 -8.45 11.61
C GLU A 42 -3.93 -6.91 11.64
N PRO A 43 -5.02 -6.12 11.68
CA PRO A 43 -4.93 -4.66 11.52
C PRO A 43 -4.02 -3.97 12.53
N ARG A 44 -4.04 -4.39 13.80
CA ARG A 44 -3.21 -3.80 14.87
C ARG A 44 -1.72 -4.04 14.63
N LYS A 45 -1.35 -5.28 14.29
CA LYS A 45 0.05 -5.63 13.97
C LYS A 45 0.52 -4.90 12.72
N GLU A 46 -0.32 -4.81 11.69
CA GLU A 46 0.04 -4.07 10.48
C GLU A 46 0.16 -2.56 10.76
N ALA A 47 -0.69 -1.98 11.61
CA ALA A 47 -0.56 -0.58 12.03
C ALA A 47 0.82 -0.30 12.67
N GLU A 48 1.31 -1.21 13.52
CA GLU A 48 2.66 -1.11 14.09
C GLU A 48 3.75 -1.15 13.01
N GLN A 49 3.64 -2.06 12.04
CA GLN A 49 4.59 -2.14 10.92
C GLN A 49 4.55 -0.88 10.04
N VAL A 50 3.37 -0.37 9.74
CA VAL A 50 3.19 0.89 8.99
C VAL A 50 3.79 2.06 9.75
N LYS A 51 3.66 2.09 11.09
CA LYS A 51 4.22 3.15 11.92
C LYS A 51 5.74 3.12 11.91
N ILE A 52 6.35 1.94 12.06
CA ILE A 52 7.80 1.74 11.93
C ILE A 52 8.27 2.21 10.54
N HIS A 53 7.54 1.82 9.49
CA HIS A 53 7.88 2.22 8.13
C HIS A 53 7.79 3.74 7.95
N TYR A 54 6.72 4.37 8.44
CA TYR A 54 6.53 5.81 8.35
C TYR A 54 7.64 6.59 9.06
N ASP A 55 8.01 6.16 10.27
CA ASP A 55 9.09 6.79 11.04
C ASP A 55 10.45 6.66 10.33
N SER A 56 10.68 5.55 9.61
CA SER A 56 11.87 5.38 8.78
C SER A 56 11.85 6.29 7.55
N VAL A 57 10.69 6.44 6.90
CA VAL A 57 10.48 7.32 5.74
C VAL A 57 10.72 8.78 6.11
N LEU A 58 10.18 9.24 7.23
CA LEU A 58 10.38 10.59 7.76
C LEU A 58 11.85 10.85 8.09
N ARG A 59 12.52 9.91 8.78
CA ARG A 59 13.95 10.03 9.11
C ARG A 59 14.84 10.11 7.88
N ALA A 60 14.48 9.42 6.80
CA ALA A 60 15.23 9.43 5.56
C ALA A 60 14.91 10.63 4.65
N GLY A 61 13.91 11.46 5.00
CA GLY A 61 13.48 12.59 4.18
C GLY A 61 12.84 12.18 2.85
N PHE A 62 12.21 11.01 2.79
CA PHE A 62 11.58 10.51 1.57
C PHE A 62 10.20 11.15 1.33
N GLU A 63 9.89 11.43 0.05
CA GLU A 63 8.53 11.78 -0.37
C GLU A 63 7.58 10.63 -0.05
N ASN A 64 6.42 10.95 0.54
CA ASN A 64 5.45 9.96 0.96
C ASN A 64 4.03 10.52 1.00
N CYS A 65 3.04 9.62 0.95
CA CYS A 65 1.64 9.97 1.18
C CYS A 65 0.87 8.82 1.83
N GLY A 66 -0.30 9.15 2.39
CA GLY A 66 -1.30 8.19 2.85
C GLY A 66 -0.98 7.42 4.15
N PHE A 67 0.22 7.57 4.72
CA PHE A 67 0.61 6.90 5.97
C PHE A 67 -0.31 7.24 7.15
N GLU A 68 -0.58 8.52 7.40
CA GLU A 68 -1.38 8.96 8.56
C GLU A 68 -2.84 8.51 8.47
N SER A 69 -3.45 8.66 7.29
CA SER A 69 -4.82 8.20 7.05
C SER A 69 -4.92 6.68 7.18
N THR A 70 -3.94 5.94 6.66
CA THR A 70 -3.85 4.48 6.80
C THR A 70 -3.69 4.05 8.25
N LEU A 71 -2.78 4.67 9.01
CA LEU A 71 -2.59 4.39 10.43
C LEU A 71 -3.87 4.62 11.24
N LYS A 72 -4.57 5.73 10.98
CA LYS A 72 -5.85 6.03 11.62
C LYS A 72 -6.90 4.95 11.32
N LYS A 73 -6.95 4.45 10.09
CA LYS A 73 -7.91 3.44 9.65
C LYS A 73 -7.59 2.06 10.19
N LEU A 74 -6.32 1.63 10.15
CA LEU A 74 -5.88 0.36 10.71
C LEU A 74 -6.05 0.32 12.23
N GLY A 75 -5.70 1.40 12.93
CA GLY A 75 -5.84 1.50 14.39
C GLY A 75 -7.28 1.52 14.87
N ALA A 76 -8.22 1.97 14.03
CA ALA A 76 -9.66 1.97 14.33
C ALA A 76 -10.38 0.72 13.81
N SER A 77 -9.69 -0.21 13.14
CA SER A 77 -10.31 -1.41 12.59
C SER A 77 -10.65 -2.41 13.70
N GLU A 78 -11.91 -2.84 13.75
CA GLU A 78 -12.39 -3.92 14.63
C GLU A 78 -12.36 -5.29 13.94
N ARG A 79 -11.87 -5.35 12.69
CA ARG A 79 -11.78 -6.59 11.93
C ARG A 79 -10.66 -7.48 12.46
N GLU A 80 -10.86 -8.79 12.40
CA GLU A 80 -9.81 -9.76 12.70
C GLU A 80 -8.70 -9.75 11.65
N ASN A 81 -9.06 -9.53 10.38
CA ASN A 81 -8.12 -9.47 9.26
C ASN A 81 -8.49 -8.36 8.28
N ILE A 82 -7.44 -7.82 7.67
CA ILE A 82 -7.48 -7.02 6.45
C ILE A 82 -6.59 -7.68 5.41
N GLN A 83 -6.68 -7.22 4.17
CA GLN A 83 -5.78 -7.63 3.10
C GLN A 83 -4.97 -6.43 2.63
N PHE A 84 -3.76 -6.70 2.14
CA PHE A 84 -2.98 -5.70 1.43
C PHE A 84 -2.32 -6.26 0.18
N ILE A 85 -2.10 -5.36 -0.78
CA ILE A 85 -1.28 -5.62 -1.96
C ILE A 85 -0.22 -4.55 -2.10
N GLY A 86 1.03 -4.99 -2.21
CA GLY A 86 2.19 -4.17 -2.48
C GLY A 86 2.49 -4.10 -3.97
N PHE A 87 2.79 -2.91 -4.46
CA PHE A 87 3.21 -2.69 -5.85
C PHE A 87 4.20 -1.53 -5.95
N LYS A 88 4.90 -1.46 -7.07
CA LYS A 88 5.94 -0.47 -7.34
C LYS A 88 5.84 -0.02 -8.79
N GLY A 89 6.34 1.18 -9.05
CA GLY A 89 6.38 1.79 -10.38
C GLY A 89 6.72 3.27 -10.26
N ALA A 90 7.28 3.87 -11.30
CA ALA A 90 7.63 5.30 -11.36
C ALA A 90 8.57 5.76 -10.22
N GLY A 91 9.41 4.85 -9.69
CA GLY A 91 10.27 5.15 -8.53
C GLY A 91 9.56 5.15 -7.17
N PHE A 92 8.27 4.79 -7.14
CA PHE A 92 7.48 4.64 -5.93
C PHE A 92 7.33 3.18 -5.52
N SER A 93 7.09 2.99 -4.23
CA SER A 93 6.57 1.75 -3.64
C SER A 93 5.31 2.09 -2.87
N ALA A 94 4.28 1.27 -3.05
CA ALA A 94 2.98 1.45 -2.46
C ALA A 94 2.46 0.15 -1.84
N LYS A 95 1.68 0.28 -0.77
CA LYS A 95 0.79 -0.77 -0.26
C LYS A 95 -0.64 -0.25 -0.21
N LEU A 96 -1.56 -0.93 -0.88
CA LEU A 96 -3.00 -0.69 -0.79
C LEU A 96 -3.61 -1.69 0.19
N TYR A 97 -4.42 -1.20 1.12
CA TYR A 97 -5.08 -1.97 2.16
C TYR A 97 -6.58 -1.99 1.94
N PHE A 98 -7.20 -3.15 2.08
CA PHE A 98 -8.63 -3.33 1.88
C PHE A 98 -9.24 -4.41 2.79
N GLU A 99 -10.52 -4.28 3.08
CA GLU A 99 -11.35 -5.33 3.69
C GLU A 99 -11.87 -6.26 2.59
N GLU A 100 -12.02 -7.56 2.88
CA GLU A 100 -12.41 -8.57 1.88
C GLU A 100 -13.94 -8.57 1.61
N VAL A 101 -14.78 -8.24 2.60
CA VAL A 101 -16.25 -8.16 2.42
C VAL A 101 -16.91 -7.08 3.31
N PRO A 102 -17.61 -6.08 2.73
CA PRO A 102 -17.51 -5.70 1.31
C PRO A 102 -16.09 -5.26 0.97
N GLU A 103 -15.67 -5.46 -0.29
CA GLU A 103 -14.36 -4.99 -0.75
C GLU A 103 -14.28 -3.48 -0.59
N LYS A 104 -13.43 -3.04 0.33
CA LYS A 104 -13.35 -1.64 0.73
C LYS A 104 -11.91 -1.27 0.97
N VAL A 105 -11.39 -0.34 0.17
CA VAL A 105 -10.09 0.28 0.45
C VAL A 105 -10.18 1.03 1.77
N ILE A 106 -9.27 0.70 2.67
CA ILE A 106 -9.16 1.32 3.99
C ILE A 106 -7.89 2.14 4.14
N GLY A 107 -6.90 1.95 3.28
CA GLY A 107 -5.64 2.69 3.37
C GLY A 107 -4.76 2.53 2.15
N LEU A 108 -3.84 3.47 2.01
CA LEU A 108 -2.77 3.50 1.04
C LEU A 108 -1.54 4.08 1.72
N SER A 109 -0.40 3.41 1.64
CA SER A 109 0.89 4.02 1.99
C SER A 109 1.79 4.04 0.77
N VAL A 110 2.29 5.22 0.40
CA VAL A 110 3.21 5.40 -0.73
C VAL A 110 4.50 6.04 -0.26
N THR A 111 5.62 5.53 -0.76
CA THR A 111 6.96 6.09 -0.54
C THR A 111 7.68 6.18 -1.88
N ARG A 112 8.29 7.32 -2.17
CA ARG A 112 9.27 7.45 -3.25
C ARG A 112 10.65 7.13 -2.71
N ARG A 113 11.34 6.17 -3.34
CA ARG A 113 12.75 5.89 -3.00
C ARG A 113 13.60 6.19 -4.22
N GLY A 114 14.76 6.84 -4.01
CA GLY A 114 15.76 7.00 -5.06
C GLY A 114 16.44 5.69 -5.48
N SER A 115 16.18 4.59 -4.77
CA SER A 115 16.72 3.25 -5.05
C SER A 115 15.62 2.18 -5.02
N VAL A 116 15.87 1.10 -5.77
CA VAL A 116 14.92 -0.02 -5.94
C VAL A 116 14.64 -0.69 -4.60
N SER A 117 13.37 -0.75 -4.19
CA SER A 117 12.97 -1.48 -2.99
C SER A 117 13.13 -2.99 -3.18
N PRO A 118 13.63 -3.75 -2.18
CA PRO A 118 13.82 -5.20 -2.27
C PRO A 118 12.49 -5.93 -2.51
N ALA A 119 12.54 -7.13 -3.09
CA ALA A 119 11.39 -8.02 -3.15
C ALA A 119 10.92 -8.37 -1.73
N ILE A 120 9.65 -8.73 -1.54
CA ILE A 120 9.14 -9.16 -0.23
C ILE A 120 8.65 -10.61 -0.30
N ASP A 121 8.86 -11.35 0.79
CA ASP A 121 8.35 -12.72 0.94
C ASP A 121 6.84 -12.74 1.24
N GLN A 122 6.28 -13.94 1.36
CA GLN A 122 4.86 -14.15 1.66
C GLN A 122 4.44 -13.64 3.06
N SER A 123 5.39 -13.35 3.94
CA SER A 123 5.15 -12.74 5.25
C SER A 123 5.23 -11.21 5.22
N GLY A 124 5.48 -10.61 4.06
CA GLY A 124 5.62 -9.16 3.88
C GLY A 124 6.99 -8.62 4.31
N LYS A 125 7.99 -9.49 4.52
CA LYS A 125 9.36 -9.10 4.87
C LYS A 125 10.23 -8.97 3.64
N ALA A 126 11.20 -8.04 3.66
CA ALA A 126 12.17 -7.92 2.57
C ALA A 126 13.00 -9.20 2.41
N LEU A 127 13.17 -9.64 1.16
CA LEU A 127 14.15 -10.66 0.72
C LEU A 127 15.56 -10.07 0.65
#